data_AF-A0A8H4YBP7-F1
#
_entry.id   AF-A0A8H4YBP7-F1
#
_cell.length_a   1.000
_cell.length_b   1.000
_cell.length_c   1.000
_cell.angle_alpha   90.00
_cell.angle_beta   90.00
_cell.angle_gamma   90.00
#
_symmetry.space_group_name_H-M   'P 1'
#
loop_
_entity.id
_entity.type
_entity.pdbx_description
1 polymer ?
#
loop_
_entity_poly.entity_id
_entity_poly.type
_entity_poly.pdbx_seq_one_letter_code
_entity_poly.pdbx_strand_id
1 'polypeptide(L)'
;MSVVRHTSQERISTFFSRYCSLSQEECNKFAQSYLGCDIRQASPQGAFSYTVRGDDFVIQFRAERSPLDLDIIKHAHQMHGDWVPELQTLAESLPPRFQPLVSYCKDNLQFVFDSAIPWCLNHGDLCDTNIIIDPLTGKLSGVIGWAEGSILPFGCALWGLETVLGRFDFEKGEWVYDEQREDLDDLFWETFRSHVGSLNPAQERGITVARLTGLFFRHAFKFNGLYAVPKDDSWDLRLLDGQLLGDRQWLTACVGSSGSVSQE
;
A
#
# COMPACT_ATOMS: atom_id res chain seq x y z
N MET A 1 -8.83 -16.05 -25.96
CA MET A 1 -7.56 -15.59 -26.57
C MET A 1 -6.42 -16.28 -25.85
N SER A 2 -5.52 -16.95 -26.56
CA SER A 2 -4.32 -17.56 -25.98
C SER A 2 -3.29 -16.46 -25.67
N VAL A 3 -2.86 -16.34 -24.41
CA VAL A 3 -1.76 -15.43 -24.03
C VAL A 3 -0.46 -16.09 -24.48
N VAL A 4 0.14 -15.60 -25.56
CA VAL A 4 1.47 -16.03 -25.99
C VAL A 4 2.47 -15.55 -24.94
N ARG A 5 2.95 -16.46 -24.09
CA ARG A 5 4.00 -16.18 -23.11
C ARG A 5 5.35 -16.26 -23.81
N HIS A 6 5.96 -15.10 -24.07
CA HIS A 6 7.33 -15.05 -24.55
C HIS A 6 8.31 -15.36 -23.42
N THR A 7 9.31 -16.21 -23.70
CA THR A 7 10.39 -16.49 -22.75
C THR A 7 11.29 -15.27 -22.57
N SER A 8 12.02 -15.19 -21.46
CA SER A 8 13.01 -14.12 -21.25
C SER A 8 14.03 -14.06 -22.39
N GLN A 9 14.44 -15.21 -22.93
CA GLN A 9 15.38 -15.28 -24.05
C GLN A 9 14.79 -14.72 -25.35
N GLU A 10 13.53 -15.02 -25.64
CA GLU A 10 12.81 -14.46 -26.80
C GLU A 10 12.66 -12.94 -26.68
N ARG A 11 12.38 -12.43 -25.47
CA ARG A 11 12.29 -10.99 -25.22
C ARG A 11 13.65 -10.29 -25.40
N ILE A 12 14.72 -10.87 -24.90
CA ILE A 12 16.09 -10.37 -25.09
C ILE A 12 16.42 -10.32 -26.58
N SER A 13 16.22 -11.43 -27.30
CA SER A 13 16.47 -11.50 -28.75
C SER A 13 15.65 -10.47 -29.53
N THR A 14 14.37 -10.32 -29.18
CA THR A 14 13.49 -9.32 -29.82
C THR A 14 13.96 -7.89 -29.54
N PHE A 15 14.37 -7.60 -28.32
CA PHE A 15 14.87 -6.28 -27.94
C PHE A 15 16.10 -5.88 -28.76
N PHE A 16 17.10 -6.76 -28.84
CA PHE A 16 18.34 -6.47 -29.57
C PHE A 16 18.21 -6.54 -31.09
N SER A 17 17.25 -7.31 -31.62
CA SER A 17 17.02 -7.35 -33.07
C SER A 17 16.13 -6.22 -33.58
N ARG A 18 15.23 -5.67 -32.75
CA ARG A 18 14.22 -4.70 -33.21
C ARG A 18 14.35 -3.31 -32.59
N TYR A 19 14.86 -3.20 -31.38
CA TYR A 19 14.67 -2.00 -30.55
C TYR A 19 15.96 -1.38 -30.00
N CYS A 20 17.09 -2.06 -30.11
CA CYS A 20 18.39 -1.59 -29.66
C CYS A 20 19.40 -1.68 -30.80
N SER A 21 20.19 -0.63 -30.99
CA SER A 21 21.28 -0.59 -31.97
C SER A 21 22.57 -1.24 -31.45
N LEU A 22 22.71 -1.33 -30.12
CA LEU A 22 23.82 -2.00 -29.46
C LEU A 22 23.55 -3.51 -29.34
N SER A 23 24.60 -4.30 -29.23
CA SER A 23 24.53 -5.73 -28.94
C SER A 23 24.35 -6.02 -27.45
N GLN A 24 23.87 -7.23 -27.16
CA GLN A 24 23.78 -7.70 -25.78
C GLN A 24 25.14 -7.71 -25.07
N GLU A 25 26.21 -8.03 -25.79
CA GLU A 25 27.56 -8.07 -25.22
C GLU A 25 28.07 -6.67 -24.84
N GLU A 26 27.78 -5.66 -25.65
CA GLU A 26 28.11 -4.26 -25.34
C GLU A 26 27.36 -3.76 -24.10
N CYS A 27 26.05 -4.03 -24.00
CA CYS A 27 25.27 -3.71 -22.81
C CYS A 27 25.82 -4.44 -21.56
N ASN A 28 26.19 -5.71 -21.68
CA ASN A 28 26.75 -6.48 -20.58
C ASN A 28 28.11 -5.95 -20.11
N LYS A 29 29.01 -5.62 -21.06
CA LYS A 29 30.31 -5.01 -20.75
C LYS A 29 30.13 -3.68 -20.05
N PHE A 30 29.21 -2.84 -20.52
CA PHE A 30 28.87 -1.59 -19.84
C PHE A 30 28.40 -1.85 -18.42
N ALA A 31 27.40 -2.73 -18.22
CA ALA A 31 26.84 -2.99 -16.91
C ALA A 31 27.87 -3.57 -15.92
N GLN A 32 28.71 -4.50 -16.36
CA GLN A 32 29.83 -5.01 -15.55
C GLN A 32 30.81 -3.90 -15.16
N SER A 33 31.20 -3.06 -16.13
CA SER A 33 32.11 -1.95 -15.88
C SER A 33 31.54 -0.90 -14.93
N TYR A 34 30.23 -0.66 -15.00
CA TYR A 34 29.54 0.35 -14.19
C TYR A 34 29.30 -0.14 -12.76
N LEU A 35 28.92 -1.41 -12.60
CA LEU A 35 28.62 -2.00 -11.29
C LEU A 35 29.87 -2.49 -10.54
N GLY A 36 30.96 -2.79 -11.25
CA GLY A 36 32.16 -3.37 -10.65
C GLY A 36 31.95 -4.76 -10.07
N CYS A 37 30.87 -5.44 -10.44
CA CYS A 37 30.52 -6.79 -9.99
C CYS A 37 30.06 -7.67 -11.16
N ASP A 38 29.95 -8.98 -10.89
CA ASP A 38 29.31 -9.88 -11.84
C ASP A 38 27.83 -9.51 -12.02
N ILE A 39 27.35 -9.60 -13.26
CA ILE A 39 25.97 -9.31 -13.61
C ILE A 39 25.20 -10.60 -13.90
N ARG A 40 23.91 -10.59 -13.58
CA ARG A 40 22.97 -11.66 -13.87
C ARG A 40 21.82 -11.09 -14.69
N GLN A 41 21.32 -11.84 -15.67
CA GLN A 41 20.10 -11.42 -16.37
C GLN A 41 18.93 -11.40 -15.38
N ALA A 42 18.15 -10.33 -15.39
CA ALA A 42 16.93 -10.28 -14.61
C ALA A 42 15.88 -11.22 -15.22
N SER A 43 15.05 -11.85 -14.39
CA SER A 43 13.86 -12.56 -14.83
C SER A 43 12.70 -12.08 -13.99
N PRO A 44 11.63 -11.52 -14.59
CA PRO A 44 11.32 -11.46 -16.04
C PRO A 44 12.06 -10.35 -16.83
N GLN A 45 12.02 -10.42 -18.16
CA GLN A 45 12.51 -9.39 -19.10
C GLN A 45 11.37 -8.55 -19.68
N GLY A 46 11.66 -7.28 -20.02
CA GLY A 46 10.69 -6.35 -20.61
C GLY A 46 10.56 -6.46 -22.12
N ALA A 47 9.47 -5.92 -22.67
CA ALA A 47 9.24 -5.91 -24.13
C ALA A 47 10.06 -4.82 -24.86
N PHE A 48 10.36 -3.72 -24.18
CA PHE A 48 11.09 -2.55 -24.71
C PHE A 48 12.36 -2.27 -23.90
N SER A 49 12.83 -3.25 -23.14
CA SER A 49 13.97 -3.07 -22.25
C SER A 49 14.71 -4.38 -22.01
N TYR A 50 16.03 -4.29 -21.96
CA TYR A 50 16.91 -5.34 -21.48
C TYR A 50 17.39 -5.01 -20.06
N THR A 51 17.19 -5.93 -19.11
CA THR A 51 17.51 -5.69 -17.69
C THR A 51 18.53 -6.69 -17.16
N VAL A 52 19.56 -6.19 -16.49
CA VAL A 52 20.56 -6.96 -15.76
C VAL A 52 20.63 -6.48 -14.32
N ARG A 53 21.04 -7.37 -13.41
CA ARG A 53 21.21 -7.06 -11.99
C ARG A 53 22.59 -7.46 -11.50
N GLY A 54 23.21 -6.61 -10.69
CA GLY A 54 24.30 -6.96 -9.80
C GLY A 54 23.76 -7.50 -8.48
N ASP A 55 24.53 -7.35 -7.41
CA ASP A 55 24.09 -7.75 -6.07
C ASP A 55 23.10 -6.74 -5.48
N ASP A 56 23.40 -5.43 -5.57
CA ASP A 56 22.55 -4.37 -4.99
C ASP A 56 21.83 -3.50 -6.04
N PHE A 57 22.23 -3.59 -7.31
CA PHE A 57 21.79 -2.65 -8.34
C PHE A 57 21.18 -3.35 -9.55
N VAL A 58 20.21 -2.68 -10.17
CA VAL A 58 19.60 -3.09 -11.44
C VAL A 58 19.94 -2.06 -12.51
N ILE A 59 20.44 -2.51 -13.64
CA ILE A 59 20.62 -1.69 -14.83
C ILE A 59 19.62 -2.13 -15.88
N GLN A 60 18.81 -1.18 -16.35
CA GLN A 60 17.85 -1.39 -17.42
C GLN A 60 18.20 -0.54 -18.64
N PHE A 61 18.53 -1.20 -19.76
CA PHE A 61 18.69 -0.58 -21.07
C PHE A 61 17.33 -0.51 -21.75
N ARG A 62 16.97 0.64 -22.31
CA ARG A 62 15.65 0.86 -22.93
C ARG A 62 15.77 1.26 -24.39
N ALA A 63 14.76 0.90 -25.16
CA ALA A 63 14.65 1.32 -26.55
C ALA A 63 14.49 2.84 -26.62
N GLU A 64 15.16 3.50 -27.58
CA GLU A 64 15.06 4.95 -27.78
C GLU A 64 13.61 5.42 -27.98
N ARG A 65 12.78 4.57 -28.62
CA ARG A 65 11.36 4.82 -28.86
C ARG A 65 10.45 4.63 -27.63
N SER A 66 11.00 4.18 -26.51
CA SER A 66 10.27 3.97 -25.26
C SER A 66 11.15 4.37 -24.06
N PRO A 67 11.57 5.64 -24.02
CA PRO A 67 12.35 6.13 -22.89
C PRO A 67 11.51 6.01 -21.62
N LEU A 68 12.19 5.78 -20.50
CA LEU A 68 11.54 5.91 -19.21
C LEU A 68 11.50 7.39 -18.88
N ASP A 69 10.31 7.97 -18.86
CA ASP A 69 10.14 9.37 -18.51
C ASP A 69 10.30 9.53 -17.00
N LEU A 70 11.48 10.04 -16.61
CA LEU A 70 11.84 10.25 -15.21
C LEU A 70 10.98 11.33 -14.56
N ASP A 71 10.46 12.29 -15.33
CA ASP A 71 9.53 13.27 -14.80
C ASP A 71 8.19 12.60 -14.52
N ILE A 72 7.67 11.74 -15.40
CA ILE A 72 6.46 10.95 -15.09
C ILE A 72 6.67 10.09 -13.85
N ILE A 73 7.82 9.43 -13.70
CA ILE A 73 8.11 8.65 -12.47
C ILE A 73 8.15 9.55 -11.25
N LYS A 74 8.84 10.69 -11.34
CA LYS A 74 8.94 11.65 -10.24
C LYS A 74 7.58 12.19 -9.87
N HIS A 75 6.74 12.55 -10.84
CA HIS A 75 5.37 13.00 -10.60
C HIS A 75 4.51 11.87 -10.05
N ALA A 76 4.62 10.64 -10.57
CA ALA A 76 3.89 9.49 -10.03
C ALA A 76 4.31 9.18 -8.58
N HIS A 77 5.60 9.32 -8.25
CA HIS A 77 6.10 9.16 -6.88
C HIS A 77 5.71 10.35 -5.99
N GLN A 78 5.65 11.57 -6.52
CA GLN A 78 5.15 12.75 -5.79
C GLN A 78 3.63 12.67 -5.55
N MET A 79 2.89 12.14 -6.52
CA MET A 79 1.44 12.00 -6.46
C MET A 79 1.04 10.78 -5.64
N HIS A 80 1.72 9.64 -5.79
CA HIS A 80 1.31 8.36 -5.21
C HIS A 80 2.26 7.82 -4.13
N GLY A 81 3.40 8.46 -3.88
CA GLY A 81 4.40 8.00 -2.91
C GLY A 81 4.92 6.59 -3.20
N ASP A 82 5.30 5.88 -2.13
CA ASP A 82 5.62 4.46 -2.16
C ASP A 82 4.37 3.56 -2.20
N TRP A 83 3.16 4.12 -2.33
CA TRP A 83 1.94 3.33 -2.13
C TRP A 83 1.71 2.32 -3.24
N VAL A 84 1.93 2.72 -4.50
CA VAL A 84 1.80 1.83 -5.67
C VAL A 84 2.78 0.64 -5.57
N PRO A 85 4.10 0.83 -5.39
CA PRO A 85 5.02 -0.29 -5.27
C PRO A 85 4.78 -1.15 -4.02
N GLU A 86 4.42 -0.56 -2.88
CA GLU A 86 4.13 -1.30 -1.65
C GLU A 86 2.85 -2.14 -1.79
N LEU A 87 1.75 -1.57 -2.29
CA LEU A 87 0.52 -2.32 -2.57
C LEU A 87 0.74 -3.42 -3.62
N GLN A 88 1.58 -3.19 -4.62
CA GLN A 88 1.96 -4.22 -5.58
C GLN A 88 2.73 -5.37 -4.90
N THR A 89 3.69 -5.03 -4.03
CA THR A 89 4.47 -6.01 -3.28
C THR A 89 3.59 -6.83 -2.34
N LEU A 90 2.64 -6.18 -1.65
CA LEU A 90 1.64 -6.86 -0.83
C LEU A 90 0.72 -7.75 -1.66
N ALA A 91 0.28 -7.32 -2.84
CA ALA A 91 -0.53 -8.13 -3.74
C ALA A 91 0.19 -9.41 -4.18
N GLU A 92 1.51 -9.36 -4.34
CA GLU A 92 2.30 -10.53 -4.74
C GLU A 92 2.64 -11.46 -3.58
N SER A 93 2.67 -10.93 -2.35
CA SER A 93 3.24 -11.63 -1.19
C SER A 93 2.21 -12.07 -0.15
N LEU A 94 1.10 -11.34 0.00
CA LEU A 94 0.12 -11.65 1.05
C LEU A 94 -0.74 -12.88 0.71
N PRO A 95 -1.19 -13.61 1.75
CA PRO A 95 -2.09 -14.75 1.57
C PRO A 95 -3.35 -14.41 0.74
N PRO A 96 -3.90 -15.36 -0.03
CA PRO A 96 -5.05 -15.13 -0.92
C PRO A 96 -6.25 -14.45 -0.27
N ARG A 97 -6.46 -14.62 1.03
CA ARG A 97 -7.56 -14.01 1.80
C ARG A 97 -7.54 -12.48 1.83
N PHE A 98 -6.37 -11.84 1.70
CA PHE A 98 -6.25 -10.38 1.66
C PHE A 98 -6.34 -9.80 0.24
N GLN A 99 -6.21 -10.63 -0.80
CA GLN A 99 -6.14 -10.19 -2.20
C GLN A 99 -7.35 -9.36 -2.66
N PRO A 100 -8.60 -9.64 -2.25
CA PRO A 100 -9.72 -8.79 -2.61
C PRO A 100 -9.57 -7.35 -2.10
N LEU A 101 -9.09 -7.18 -0.87
CA LEU A 101 -8.91 -5.87 -0.24
C LEU A 101 -7.69 -5.13 -0.79
N VAL A 102 -6.58 -5.83 -1.02
CA VAL A 102 -5.40 -5.23 -1.66
C VAL A 102 -5.73 -4.79 -3.09
N SER A 103 -6.46 -5.60 -3.85
CA SER A 103 -6.91 -5.24 -5.20
C SER A 103 -7.86 -4.03 -5.16
N TYR A 104 -8.81 -4.02 -4.22
CA TYR A 104 -9.68 -2.86 -4.01
C TYR A 104 -8.89 -1.58 -3.76
N CYS A 105 -7.86 -1.62 -2.91
CA CYS A 105 -7.01 -0.44 -2.64
C CYS A 105 -6.28 0.02 -3.90
N LYS A 106 -5.71 -0.92 -4.67
CA LYS A 106 -5.00 -0.61 -5.93
C LYS A 106 -5.92 0.00 -6.98
N ASP A 107 -7.09 -0.57 -7.16
CA ASP A 107 -8.05 -0.17 -8.21
C ASP A 107 -8.77 1.15 -7.90
N ASN A 108 -8.72 1.60 -6.64
CA ASN A 108 -9.36 2.83 -6.16
C ASN A 108 -8.35 3.86 -5.63
N LEU A 109 -7.06 3.66 -5.87
CA LEU A 109 -6.00 4.51 -5.33
C LEU A 109 -6.12 5.97 -5.82
N GLN A 110 -6.63 6.19 -7.03
CA GLN A 110 -6.91 7.51 -7.57
C GLN A 110 -7.83 8.33 -6.66
N PHE A 111 -8.75 7.71 -5.92
CA PHE A 111 -9.63 8.44 -5.02
C PHE A 111 -8.90 9.03 -3.81
N VAL A 112 -7.74 8.49 -3.43
CA VAL A 112 -6.90 9.07 -2.37
C VAL A 112 -6.25 10.36 -2.84
N PHE A 113 -5.86 10.43 -4.11
CA PHE A 113 -5.05 11.53 -4.64
C PHE A 113 -5.87 12.61 -5.37
N ASP A 114 -6.95 12.21 -6.03
CA ASP A 114 -7.76 13.10 -6.87
C ASP A 114 -8.96 13.68 -6.13
N SER A 115 -9.43 13.07 -5.04
CA SER A 115 -10.68 13.46 -4.36
C SER A 115 -10.55 14.64 -3.39
N ALA A 116 -9.42 15.37 -3.41
CA ALA A 116 -9.15 16.48 -2.52
C ALA A 116 -9.33 16.15 -1.02
N ILE A 117 -9.03 14.90 -0.61
CA ILE A 117 -8.92 14.59 0.82
C ILE A 117 -7.68 15.30 1.40
N PRO A 118 -7.76 15.88 2.60
CA PRO A 118 -6.67 16.68 3.14
C PRO A 118 -5.46 15.82 3.46
N TRP A 119 -4.27 16.32 3.12
CA TRP A 119 -3.02 15.78 3.64
C TRP A 119 -2.78 16.37 5.02
N CYS A 120 -2.62 15.50 6.01
CA CYS A 120 -2.53 15.89 7.41
C CYS A 120 -1.32 15.25 8.09
N LEU A 121 -0.90 15.87 9.19
CA LEU A 121 0.10 15.27 10.07
C LEU A 121 -0.52 14.06 10.77
N ASN A 122 -0.13 12.88 10.32
CA ASN A 122 -0.49 11.59 10.89
C ASN A 122 0.48 11.24 12.01
N HIS A 123 -0.01 10.62 13.10
CA HIS A 123 0.78 10.35 14.32
C HIS A 123 1.88 9.28 14.13
N GLY A 124 1.74 8.38 13.15
CA GLY A 124 2.69 7.29 12.89
C GLY A 124 2.59 6.13 13.88
N ASP A 125 2.24 6.38 15.14
CA ASP A 125 2.01 5.36 16.18
C ASP A 125 0.79 5.66 17.07
N LEU A 126 -0.39 5.91 16.49
CA LEU A 126 -1.57 6.26 17.31
C LEU A 126 -2.16 5.00 17.95
N CYS A 127 -2.01 4.86 19.27
CA CYS A 127 -2.60 3.78 20.05
C CYS A 127 -3.08 4.28 21.43
N ASP A 128 -3.81 3.44 22.15
CA ASP A 128 -4.31 3.68 23.50
C ASP A 128 -3.23 4.21 24.47
N THR A 129 -2.02 3.66 24.41
CA THR A 129 -0.89 4.09 25.27
C THR A 129 -0.33 5.48 24.93
N ASN A 130 -0.65 6.01 23.75
CA ASN A 130 -0.22 7.33 23.26
C ASN A 130 -1.32 8.41 23.39
N ILE A 131 -2.48 8.04 23.94
CA ILE A 131 -3.63 8.94 24.15
C ILE A 131 -3.79 9.23 25.65
N ILE A 132 -3.70 10.50 26.04
CA ILE A 132 -3.86 10.92 27.44
C ILE A 132 -5.27 11.44 27.65
N ILE A 133 -6.01 10.81 28.55
CA ILE A 133 -7.36 11.20 28.95
C ILE A 133 -7.36 11.76 30.37
N ASP A 134 -8.11 12.84 30.59
CA ASP A 134 -8.41 13.33 31.95
C ASP A 134 -9.35 12.34 32.64
N PRO A 135 -8.92 11.69 33.74
CA PRO A 135 -9.72 10.67 34.41
C PRO A 135 -11.01 11.20 35.06
N LEU A 136 -11.12 12.51 35.31
CA LEU A 136 -12.31 13.11 35.90
C LEU A 136 -13.36 13.49 34.84
N THR A 137 -12.91 13.93 33.67
CA THR A 137 -13.81 14.47 32.63
C THR A 137 -13.98 13.57 31.42
N GLY A 138 -13.11 12.57 31.25
CA GLY A 138 -13.06 11.72 30.05
C GLY A 138 -12.55 12.45 28.82
N LYS A 139 -12.05 13.69 28.94
CA LYS A 139 -11.60 14.49 27.80
C LYS A 139 -10.18 14.13 27.39
N LEU A 140 -9.95 14.11 26.07
CA LEU A 140 -8.62 14.07 25.49
C LEU A 140 -7.80 15.28 25.98
N SER A 141 -6.73 15.01 26.72
CA SER A 141 -5.84 16.01 27.30
C SER A 141 -4.54 16.14 26.53
N GLY A 142 -4.15 15.12 25.76
CA GLY A 142 -2.96 15.16 24.92
C GLY A 142 -2.74 13.89 24.11
N VAL A 143 -1.89 14.00 23.10
CA VAL A 143 -1.39 12.88 22.30
C VAL A 143 0.14 12.97 22.28
N ILE A 144 0.82 11.89 22.64
CA ILE A 144 2.28 11.80 22.79
C ILE A 144 2.85 10.72 21.87
N GLY A 145 4.17 10.73 21.61
CA GLY A 145 4.80 9.69 20.79
C GLY A 145 4.90 10.01 19.30
N TRP A 146 4.99 11.29 18.94
CA TRP A 146 5.05 11.79 17.55
C TRP A 146 6.33 11.44 16.76
N ALA A 147 7.18 10.52 17.22
CA ALA A 147 8.47 10.21 16.60
C ALA A 147 8.34 9.67 15.16
N GLU A 148 7.23 8.98 14.86
CA GLU A 148 6.90 8.42 13.53
C GLU A 148 5.97 9.34 12.72
N GLY A 149 5.77 10.59 13.15
CA GLY A 149 4.83 11.50 12.52
C GLY A 149 5.18 11.81 11.06
N SER A 150 4.19 11.78 10.17
CA SER A 150 4.38 12.02 8.73
C SER A 150 3.19 12.72 8.09
N ILE A 151 3.43 13.44 6.99
CA ILE A 151 2.36 14.07 6.20
C ILE A 151 1.83 13.04 5.20
N LEU A 152 0.60 12.59 5.41
CA LEU A 152 -0.08 11.57 4.60
C LEU A 152 -1.56 11.98 4.39
N PRO A 153 -2.25 11.41 3.39
CA PRO A 153 -3.70 11.61 3.23
C PRO A 153 -4.48 11.26 4.51
N PHE A 154 -5.54 12.02 4.80
CA PHE A 154 -6.45 11.67 5.89
C PHE A 154 -7.03 10.28 5.67
N GLY A 155 -7.00 9.46 6.72
CA GLY A 155 -7.38 8.05 6.67
C GLY A 155 -6.21 7.12 6.98
N CYS A 156 -4.98 7.51 6.65
CA CYS A 156 -3.80 6.64 6.82
C CYS A 156 -3.57 6.22 8.26
N ALA A 157 -3.74 7.12 9.24
CA ALA A 157 -3.61 6.79 10.66
C ALA A 157 -4.89 6.23 11.30
N LEU A 158 -5.97 6.01 10.54
CA LEU A 158 -7.20 5.43 11.11
C LEU A 158 -7.05 3.96 11.51
N TRP A 159 -5.91 3.31 11.21
CA TRP A 159 -5.57 2.06 11.90
C TRP A 159 -5.49 2.25 13.42
N GLY A 160 -5.15 3.46 13.91
CA GLY A 160 -5.16 3.78 15.33
C GLY A 160 -6.57 3.78 15.93
N LEU A 161 -7.60 4.11 15.14
CA LEU A 161 -8.99 3.97 15.58
C LEU A 161 -9.32 2.50 15.88
N GLU A 162 -8.85 1.57 15.05
CA GLU A 162 -9.04 0.14 15.33
C GLU A 162 -8.48 -0.23 16.71
N THR A 163 -7.33 0.33 17.09
CA THR A 163 -6.68 0.02 18.38
C THR A 163 -7.45 0.51 19.60
N VAL A 164 -8.33 1.52 19.43
CA VAL A 164 -9.16 2.06 20.51
C VAL A 164 -10.47 1.28 20.64
N LEU A 165 -10.89 0.59 19.58
CA LEU A 165 -12.19 -0.09 19.50
C LEU A 165 -12.11 -1.60 19.79
N GLY A 166 -10.93 -2.10 20.12
CA GLY A 166 -10.70 -3.50 20.43
C GLY A 166 -9.28 -3.75 20.91
N ARG A 167 -8.96 -5.01 21.13
CA ARG A 167 -7.65 -5.44 21.63
C ARG A 167 -7.24 -6.78 21.05
N PHE A 168 -5.94 -7.03 21.04
CA PHE A 168 -5.43 -8.36 20.73
C PHE A 168 -5.53 -9.26 21.97
N ASP A 169 -6.28 -10.35 21.87
CA ASP A 169 -6.38 -11.37 22.90
C ASP A 169 -5.22 -12.37 22.71
N PHE A 170 -4.21 -12.29 23.58
CA PHE A 170 -3.03 -13.15 23.50
C PHE A 170 -3.30 -14.61 23.85
N GLU A 171 -4.36 -14.91 24.61
CA GLU A 171 -4.73 -16.28 24.96
C GLU A 171 -5.39 -16.99 23.78
N LYS A 172 -6.29 -16.30 23.09
CA LYS A 172 -6.97 -16.80 21.88
C LYS A 172 -6.12 -16.65 20.63
N GLY A 173 -5.20 -15.68 20.64
CA GLY A 173 -4.39 -15.33 19.50
C GLY A 173 -5.19 -14.68 18.38
N GLU A 174 -6.15 -13.83 18.73
CA GLU A 174 -7.01 -13.15 17.77
C GLU A 174 -7.30 -11.72 18.21
N TRP A 175 -7.66 -10.88 17.24
CA TRP A 175 -8.20 -9.57 17.54
C TRP A 175 -9.66 -9.69 18.02
N VAL A 176 -10.01 -9.01 19.10
CA VAL A 176 -11.35 -9.01 19.67
C VAL A 176 -11.81 -7.56 19.79
N TYR A 177 -12.92 -7.24 19.13
CA TYR A 177 -13.58 -5.95 19.28
C TYR A 177 -14.38 -5.87 20.57
N ASP A 178 -14.50 -4.66 21.11
CA ASP A 178 -15.39 -4.41 22.24
C ASP A 178 -16.85 -4.56 21.82
N GLU A 179 -17.72 -4.97 22.76
CA GLU A 179 -19.15 -5.18 22.49
C GLU A 179 -19.84 -3.91 21.97
N GLN A 180 -19.32 -2.74 22.33
CA GLN A 180 -19.83 -1.42 21.94
C GLN A 180 -19.18 -0.88 20.65
N ARG A 181 -18.42 -1.71 19.92
CA ARG A 181 -17.67 -1.31 18.74
C ARG A 181 -18.52 -0.55 17.72
N GLU A 182 -19.70 -1.07 17.38
CA GLU A 182 -20.56 -0.47 16.35
C GLU A 182 -21.01 0.93 16.79
N ASP A 183 -21.52 1.07 18.02
CA ASP A 183 -21.93 2.35 18.60
C ASP A 183 -20.78 3.38 18.63
N LEU A 184 -19.55 2.94 18.94
CA LEU A 184 -18.38 3.80 19.02
C LEU A 184 -17.84 4.20 17.64
N ASP A 185 -17.85 3.31 16.64
CA ASP A 185 -17.47 3.63 15.26
C ASP A 185 -18.48 4.62 14.65
N ASP A 186 -19.78 4.38 14.86
CA ASP A 186 -20.85 5.30 14.45
C ASP A 186 -20.69 6.68 15.11
N LEU A 187 -20.48 6.72 16.43
CA LEU A 187 -20.25 7.98 17.15
C LEU A 187 -19.02 8.73 16.63
N PHE A 188 -17.93 8.02 16.32
CA PHE A 188 -16.73 8.62 15.74
C PHE A 188 -17.06 9.28 14.40
N TRP A 189 -17.72 8.56 13.50
CA TRP A 189 -18.00 9.06 12.15
C TRP A 189 -19.08 10.14 12.11
N GLU A 190 -20.10 10.06 12.96
CA GLU A 190 -21.08 11.13 13.15
C GLU A 190 -20.42 12.40 13.66
N THR A 191 -19.57 12.27 14.69
CA THR A 191 -18.81 13.38 15.24
C THR A 191 -17.90 13.98 14.16
N PHE A 192 -17.16 13.15 13.43
CA PHE A 192 -16.29 13.59 12.34
C PHE A 192 -17.07 14.39 11.28
N ARG A 193 -18.17 13.83 10.75
CA ARG A 193 -19.03 14.49 9.76
C ARG A 193 -19.63 15.80 10.28
N SER A 194 -19.99 15.87 11.56
CA SER A 194 -20.51 17.11 12.16
C SER A 194 -19.48 18.25 12.16
N HIS A 195 -18.19 17.94 12.22
CA HIS A 195 -17.09 18.92 12.23
C HIS A 195 -16.58 19.28 10.83
N VAL A 196 -16.50 18.30 9.91
CA VAL A 196 -15.96 18.53 8.57
C VAL A 196 -17.02 18.90 7.53
N GLY A 197 -18.30 18.72 7.86
CA GLY A 197 -19.43 18.89 6.94
C GLY A 197 -19.68 17.67 6.06
N SER A 198 -20.47 17.85 5.00
CA SER A 198 -20.80 16.78 4.06
C SER A 198 -19.60 16.43 3.18
N LEU A 199 -19.27 15.14 3.12
CA LEU A 199 -18.30 14.59 2.17
C LEU A 199 -19.02 14.16 0.89
N ASN A 200 -18.35 14.31 -0.25
CA ASN A 200 -18.85 13.71 -1.48
C ASN A 200 -18.45 12.22 -1.58
N PRO A 201 -19.11 11.41 -2.43
CA PRO A 201 -18.80 9.98 -2.54
C PRO A 201 -17.35 9.65 -2.92
N ALA A 202 -16.67 10.53 -3.65
CA ALA A 202 -15.26 10.34 -4.01
C ALA A 202 -14.34 10.54 -2.80
N GLN A 203 -14.64 11.54 -1.96
CA GLN A 203 -13.94 11.77 -0.68
C GLN A 203 -14.15 10.60 0.28
N GLU A 204 -15.39 10.13 0.46
CA GLU A 204 -15.68 8.98 1.33
C GLU A 204 -14.91 7.73 0.87
N ARG A 205 -14.86 7.50 -0.44
CA ARG A 205 -14.07 6.41 -1.02
C ARG A 205 -12.57 6.62 -0.83
N GLY A 206 -12.07 7.84 -1.02
CA GLY A 206 -10.67 8.19 -0.78
C GLY A 206 -10.25 7.92 0.67
N ILE A 207 -11.06 8.35 1.65
CA ILE A 207 -10.82 8.08 3.08
C ILE A 207 -10.84 6.59 3.36
N THR A 208 -11.78 5.84 2.76
CA THR A 208 -11.87 4.38 2.89
C THR A 208 -10.62 3.69 2.36
N VAL A 209 -10.17 4.04 1.16
CA VAL A 209 -8.96 3.48 0.55
C VAL A 209 -7.71 3.86 1.35
N ALA A 210 -7.63 5.09 1.86
CA ALA A 210 -6.54 5.54 2.71
C ALA A 210 -6.50 4.77 4.06
N ARG A 211 -7.67 4.53 4.69
CA ARG A 211 -7.79 3.71 5.91
C ARG A 211 -7.30 2.28 5.68
N LEU A 212 -7.79 1.62 4.63
CA LEU A 212 -7.38 0.25 4.30
C LEU A 212 -5.89 0.17 3.97
N THR A 213 -5.38 1.11 3.18
CA THR A 213 -3.95 1.15 2.83
C THR A 213 -3.08 1.40 4.05
N GLY A 214 -3.50 2.29 4.96
CA GLY A 214 -2.84 2.52 6.24
C GLY A 214 -2.77 1.27 7.12
N LEU A 215 -3.86 0.51 7.22
CA LEU A 215 -3.89 -0.79 7.92
C LEU A 215 -2.90 -1.79 7.31
N PHE A 216 -2.87 -1.91 5.98
CA PHE A 216 -1.91 -2.75 5.30
C PHE A 216 -0.47 -2.30 5.57
N PHE A 217 -0.15 -1.02 5.42
CA PHE A 217 1.24 -0.56 5.57
C PHE A 217 1.73 -0.69 7.01
N ARG A 218 0.86 -0.44 7.99
CA ARG A 218 1.21 -0.62 9.41
C ARG A 218 1.42 -2.08 9.78
N HIS A 219 0.58 -2.99 9.29
CA HIS A 219 0.48 -4.33 9.85
C HIS A 219 0.89 -5.47 8.91
N ALA A 220 1.09 -5.22 7.61
CA ALA A 220 1.48 -6.23 6.63
C ALA A 220 2.98 -6.26 6.33
N PHE A 221 3.76 -5.27 6.80
CA PHE A 221 5.22 -5.25 6.69
C PHE A 221 5.90 -5.52 8.02
N LYS A 222 7.11 -6.09 7.97
CA LYS A 222 8.04 -6.25 9.09
C LYS A 222 9.44 -5.77 8.69
N PHE A 223 10.23 -5.31 9.66
CA PHE A 223 11.62 -4.93 9.41
C PHE A 223 12.52 -6.17 9.48
N ASN A 224 13.33 -6.40 8.45
CA ASN A 224 14.29 -7.52 8.41
C ASN A 224 15.73 -7.12 8.81
N GLY A 225 15.89 -5.92 9.39
CA GLY A 225 17.19 -5.34 9.75
C GLY A 225 17.72 -4.31 8.76
N LEU A 226 17.29 -4.36 7.49
CA LEU A 226 17.71 -3.42 6.44
C LEU A 226 16.52 -2.77 5.73
N TYR A 227 15.43 -3.52 5.52
CA TYR A 227 14.28 -3.10 4.73
C TYR A 227 12.96 -3.53 5.38
N ALA A 228 11.89 -2.80 5.04
CA ALA A 228 10.53 -3.28 5.22
C ALA A 228 10.26 -4.39 4.20
N VAL A 229 9.86 -5.56 4.67
CA VAL A 229 9.49 -6.71 3.84
C VAL A 229 8.10 -7.21 4.23
N PRO A 230 7.31 -7.79 3.30
CA PRO A 230 6.02 -8.35 3.63
C PRO A 230 6.13 -9.42 4.72
N LYS A 231 5.17 -9.44 5.62
CA LYS A 231 5.01 -10.53 6.59
C LYS A 231 4.60 -11.81 5.85
N ASP A 232 5.14 -12.91 6.35
CA ASP A 232 4.71 -14.26 6.00
C ASP A 232 3.38 -14.59 6.69
N ASP A 233 2.76 -15.72 6.31
CA ASP A 233 1.53 -16.24 6.94
C ASP A 233 1.79 -16.80 8.35
N SER A 234 2.37 -15.96 9.20
CA SER A 234 2.75 -16.23 10.58
C SER A 234 1.78 -15.56 11.54
N TRP A 235 2.06 -15.67 12.84
CA TRP A 235 1.31 -14.98 13.89
C TRP A 235 1.15 -13.48 13.64
N ASP A 236 2.10 -12.87 12.93
CA ASP A 236 2.18 -11.43 12.69
C ASP A 236 1.04 -10.87 11.83
N LEU A 237 0.30 -11.72 11.10
CA LEU A 237 -0.87 -11.33 10.31
C LEU A 237 -2.20 -11.49 11.05
N ARG A 238 -2.24 -12.13 12.22
CA ARG A 238 -3.52 -12.37 12.95
C ARG A 238 -4.22 -11.09 13.37
N LEU A 239 -3.45 -10.04 13.63
CA LEU A 239 -4.00 -8.71 13.91
C LEU A 239 -4.70 -8.16 12.66
N LEU A 240 -4.07 -8.28 11.50
CA LEU A 240 -4.65 -7.87 10.22
C LEU A 240 -5.85 -8.75 9.84
N ASP A 241 -5.82 -10.06 10.14
CA ASP A 241 -6.94 -10.97 9.95
C ASP A 241 -8.15 -10.50 10.75
N GLY A 242 -7.98 -10.18 12.03
CA GLY A 242 -9.11 -9.77 12.84
C GLY A 242 -9.61 -8.36 12.52
N GLN A 243 -8.73 -7.42 12.18
CA GLN A 243 -9.12 -6.06 11.81
C GLN A 243 -9.79 -5.99 10.43
N LEU A 244 -9.29 -6.74 9.44
CA LEU A 244 -9.77 -6.69 8.04
C LEU A 244 -10.67 -7.85 7.62
N LEU A 245 -10.66 -8.99 8.29
CA LEU A 245 -11.42 -10.18 7.86
C LEU A 245 -12.33 -10.74 8.96
N GLY A 246 -12.26 -10.20 10.18
CA GLY A 246 -13.11 -10.54 11.33
C GLY A 246 -14.56 -10.12 11.10
N ASP A 247 -15.11 -9.24 11.94
CA ASP A 247 -16.45 -8.72 11.68
C ASP A 247 -16.44 -7.85 10.41
N ARG A 248 -17.03 -8.40 9.34
CA ARG A 248 -17.03 -7.79 8.00
C ARG A 248 -18.15 -6.78 7.80
N GLN A 249 -19.02 -6.52 8.79
CA GLN A 249 -20.14 -5.61 8.61
C GLN A 249 -19.68 -4.21 8.16
N TRP A 250 -18.70 -3.65 8.86
CA TRP A 250 -18.16 -2.32 8.53
C TRP A 250 -17.49 -2.30 7.15
N LEU A 251 -16.71 -3.33 6.80
CA LEU A 251 -16.09 -3.44 5.48
C LEU A 251 -17.10 -3.62 4.35
N THR A 252 -18.17 -4.37 4.61
CA THR A 252 -19.23 -4.58 3.63
C THR A 252 -20.00 -3.29 3.39
N ALA A 253 -20.22 -2.48 4.42
CA ALA A 253 -20.76 -1.12 4.26
C ALA A 253 -19.81 -0.21 3.47
N CYS A 254 -18.50 -0.25 3.76
CA CYS A 254 -17.48 0.56 3.09
C CYS A 254 -17.24 0.17 1.62
N VAL A 255 -17.22 -1.13 1.30
CA VAL A 255 -16.90 -1.65 -0.04
C VAL A 255 -18.16 -1.90 -0.88
N GLY A 256 -19.26 -2.32 -0.27
CA GLY A 256 -20.50 -2.73 -0.95
C GLY A 256 -21.37 -1.58 -1.48
N SER A 257 -21.17 -0.35 -1.00
CA SER A 257 -21.82 0.86 -1.52
C SER A 257 -21.35 1.28 -2.93
N SER A 258 -20.40 0.53 -3.53
CA SER A 258 -19.85 0.80 -4.86
C SER A 258 -20.47 -0.02 -6.01
N GLY A 259 -21.46 -0.88 -5.73
CA GLY A 259 -22.02 -1.84 -6.69
C GLY A 259 -23.19 -1.38 -7.58
N SER A 260 -23.71 -0.15 -7.41
CA SER A 260 -24.82 0.35 -8.24
C SER A 260 -24.43 1.60 -9.03
N VAL A 261 -23.58 1.43 -10.04
CA VAL A 261 -23.66 2.29 -11.23
C VAL A 261 -24.48 1.49 -12.24
N SER A 262 -25.77 1.78 -12.27
CA SER A 262 -26.67 1.31 -13.32
C SER A 262 -26.13 1.72 -14.69
N GLN A 263 -25.77 0.73 -15.50
CA GLN A 263 -25.82 0.89 -16.94
C GLN A 263 -27.29 0.93 -17.34
N GLU A 264 -27.80 2.14 -17.58
CA GLU A 264 -28.74 2.56 -18.64
C GLU A 264 -29.25 3.98 -18.34
#